data_AF-I5C765-F1
#
_entry.id   AF-I5C765-F1
#
_cell.length_a   1.000
_cell.length_b   1.000
_cell.length_c   1.000
_cell.angle_alpha   90.00
_cell.angle_beta   90.00
_cell.angle_gamma   90.00
#
_symmetry.space_group_name_H-M   'P 1'
#
loop_
_entity.id
_entity.type
_entity.pdbx_description
1 polymer ?
#
loop_
_entity_poly.entity_id
_entity_poly.type
_entity_poly.pdbx_seq_one_letter_code
_entity_poly.pdbx_strand_id
1 'polypeptide(L)'
;MLSFLVLFGLSAFFSPAKNLEIRHARVIWVERPATEAIISWTTLHAQGKEARVLVDTKPGISAERFALAQKPLRQGAITMTSEDREFADLPRGFYHHAELKGLQPDTRYYFRIQVDGQLSEEYYFLTASQVDRPVAFMWGGDSRMGGDKPRYAGLRPHVDRQAMNRRIRA
;
A
#
# COMPACT_ATOMS: atom_id res chain seq x y z
N MET A 1 -53.45 -15.14 24.98
CA MET A 1 -51.99 -15.01 25.24
C MET A 1 -51.40 -14.28 24.05
N LEU A 2 -50.91 -13.06 24.26
CA LEU A 2 -50.36 -12.20 23.19
C LEU A 2 -48.85 -12.47 23.09
N SER A 3 -48.40 -13.09 22.00
CA SER A 3 -46.97 -13.34 21.76
C SER A 3 -46.30 -12.09 21.21
N PHE A 4 -45.38 -11.51 21.98
CA PHE A 4 -44.44 -10.50 21.48
C PHE A 4 -43.22 -11.21 20.87
N LEU A 5 -43.03 -11.04 19.56
CA LEU A 5 -41.80 -11.42 18.87
C LEU A 5 -40.82 -10.24 18.96
N VAL A 6 -39.77 -10.37 19.79
CA VAL A 6 -38.69 -9.40 19.84
C VAL A 6 -37.64 -9.78 18.79
N LEU A 7 -37.58 -9.04 17.69
CA LEU A 7 -36.46 -9.10 16.75
C LEU A 7 -35.26 -8.39 17.38
N PHE A 8 -34.25 -9.14 17.81
CA PHE A 8 -32.92 -8.59 18.02
C PHE A 8 -32.31 -8.28 16.65
N GLY A 9 -32.40 -7.02 16.23
CA GLY A 9 -31.58 -6.49 15.15
C GLY A 9 -30.12 -6.56 15.58
N LEU A 10 -29.37 -7.52 15.05
CA LEU A 10 -27.93 -7.59 15.21
C LEU A 10 -27.31 -6.47 14.34
N SER A 11 -27.30 -5.25 14.86
CA SER A 11 -26.51 -4.17 14.30
C SER A 11 -25.05 -4.57 14.48
N ALA A 12 -24.42 -5.08 13.41
CA ALA A 12 -22.98 -5.25 13.38
C ALA A 12 -22.36 -3.86 13.55
N PHE A 13 -21.95 -3.55 14.78
CA PHE A 13 -21.08 -2.41 15.05
C PHE A 13 -19.75 -2.68 14.35
N PHE A 14 -19.63 -2.24 13.10
CA PHE A 14 -18.34 -2.00 12.49
C PHE A 14 -17.66 -0.93 13.33
N SER A 15 -16.83 -1.35 14.29
CA SER A 15 -15.84 -0.46 14.86
C SER A 15 -14.81 -0.23 13.76
N PRO A 16 -14.68 0.97 13.16
CA PRO A 16 -13.55 1.24 12.30
C PRO A 16 -12.30 0.99 13.14
N ALA A 17 -11.44 0.07 12.70
CA ALA A 17 -10.18 -0.22 13.37
C ALA A 17 -9.45 1.11 13.54
N LYS A 18 -9.44 1.63 14.77
CA LYS A 18 -9.33 3.08 15.01
C LYS A 18 -7.99 3.70 14.64
N ASN A 19 -7.07 2.96 14.03
CA ASN A 19 -5.73 3.40 13.65
C ASN A 19 -5.15 2.64 12.42
N LEU A 20 -5.95 2.04 11.53
CA LEU A 20 -5.36 1.39 10.34
C LEU A 20 -4.99 2.44 9.28
N GLU A 21 -3.70 2.60 9.01
CA GLU A 21 -3.21 3.49 7.95
C GLU A 21 -2.60 2.71 6.80
N ILE A 22 -3.06 2.99 5.57
CA ILE A 22 -2.45 2.46 4.34
C ILE A 22 -1.40 3.45 3.85
N ARG A 23 -0.16 2.99 3.67
CA ARG A 23 1.00 3.80 3.28
C ARG A 23 1.83 3.09 2.21
N HIS A 24 2.70 3.86 1.56
CA HIS A 24 3.77 3.35 0.69
C HIS A 24 3.28 2.42 -0.43
N ALA A 25 2.16 2.77 -1.07
CA ALA A 25 1.70 2.09 -2.26
C ALA A 25 2.78 2.19 -3.36
N ARG A 26 3.13 1.04 -3.92
CA ARG A 26 4.20 0.87 -4.92
C ARG A 26 3.77 -0.13 -5.96
N VAL A 27 4.10 0.16 -7.21
CA VAL A 27 3.99 -0.77 -8.33
C VAL A 27 5.39 -1.26 -8.64
N ILE A 28 5.57 -2.57 -8.70
CA ILE A 28 6.86 -3.22 -8.91
C ILE A 28 6.73 -4.17 -10.09
N TRP A 29 7.74 -4.13 -10.96
CA TRP A 29 7.89 -5.07 -12.06
C TRP A 29 9.12 -5.94 -11.82
N VAL A 30 9.04 -7.23 -12.20
CA VAL A 30 10.14 -8.18 -12.05
C VAL A 30 10.55 -8.72 -13.41
N GLU A 31 9.67 -9.47 -14.08
CA GLU A 31 10.02 -10.18 -15.33
C GLU A 31 9.17 -9.75 -16.52
N ARG A 32 7.84 -9.64 -16.35
CA ARG A 32 6.87 -9.48 -17.45
C ARG A 32 6.07 -8.18 -17.33
N PRO A 33 6.68 -7.00 -17.51
CA PRO A 33 6.03 -5.72 -17.21
C PRO A 33 4.83 -5.36 -18.10
N ALA A 34 4.67 -6.05 -19.22
CA ALA A 34 3.53 -5.89 -20.11
C ALA A 34 2.27 -6.61 -19.60
N THR A 35 2.43 -7.66 -18.79
CA THR A 35 1.32 -8.55 -18.40
C THR A 35 1.24 -8.83 -16.90
N GLU A 36 2.24 -8.39 -16.13
CA GLU A 36 2.34 -8.61 -14.70
C GLU A 36 2.84 -7.37 -13.95
N ALA A 37 2.32 -7.19 -12.74
CA ALA A 37 2.76 -6.16 -11.82
C ALA A 37 2.51 -6.62 -10.38
N ILE A 38 3.37 -6.20 -9.45
CA ILE A 38 3.19 -6.42 -8.02
C ILE A 38 2.79 -5.11 -7.38
N ILE A 39 1.62 -5.08 -6.75
CA ILE A 39 1.19 -3.97 -5.92
C ILE A 39 1.62 -4.26 -4.50
N SER A 40 2.49 -3.40 -3.97
CA SER A 40 3.04 -3.51 -2.63
C SER A 40 2.64 -2.31 -1.78
N TRP A 41 2.27 -2.54 -0.53
CA TRP A 41 1.96 -1.47 0.41
C TRP A 41 2.31 -1.85 1.84
N THR A 42 2.18 -0.87 2.72
CA THR A 42 2.36 -1.04 4.16
C THR A 42 1.08 -0.64 4.87
N THR A 43 0.65 -1.43 5.85
CA THR A 43 -0.32 -0.98 6.85
C THR A 43 0.40 -0.65 8.15
N LEU A 44 -0.05 0.39 8.85
CA LEU A 44 0.47 0.77 10.18
C LEU A 44 -0.56 0.44 11.26
N HIS A 45 -0.05 0.19 12.48
CA HIS A 45 -0.77 -0.17 13.71
C HIS A 45 -1.46 -1.54 13.68
N ALA A 46 -2.03 -1.95 12.56
CA ALA A 46 -2.65 -3.25 12.36
C ALA A 46 -2.46 -3.75 10.92
N GLN A 47 -2.30 -5.07 10.77
CA GLN A 47 -2.20 -5.72 9.45
C GLN A 47 -3.50 -5.64 8.64
N GLY A 48 -4.63 -5.63 9.34
CA GLY A 48 -5.95 -5.89 8.77
C GLY A 48 -6.23 -7.38 8.54
N LYS A 49 -7.52 -7.74 8.55
CA LYS A 49 -7.98 -9.13 8.38
C LYS A 49 -8.28 -9.44 6.92
N GLU A 50 -8.93 -8.52 6.23
CA GLU A 50 -9.29 -8.63 4.81
C GLU A 50 -8.60 -7.53 4.02
N ALA A 51 -7.57 -7.93 3.27
CA ALA A 51 -6.77 -7.04 2.45
C ALA A 51 -6.86 -7.47 0.98
N ARG A 52 -7.05 -6.51 0.08
CA ARG A 52 -7.08 -6.74 -1.38
C ARG A 52 -6.76 -5.48 -2.16
N VAL A 53 -6.30 -5.66 -3.39
CA VAL A 53 -6.16 -4.60 -4.39
C VAL A 53 -7.35 -4.70 -5.34
N LEU A 54 -8.05 -3.60 -5.52
CA LEU A 54 -9.12 -3.43 -6.49
C LEU A 54 -8.53 -2.76 -7.73
N VAL A 55 -8.80 -3.28 -8.92
CA VAL A 55 -8.18 -2.85 -10.18
C VAL A 55 -9.25 -2.69 -11.26
N ASP A 56 -9.10 -1.68 -12.09
CA ASP A 56 -9.92 -1.44 -13.28
C ASP A 56 -9.12 -0.68 -14.36
N THR A 57 -9.61 -0.69 -15.59
CA THR A 57 -9.10 0.13 -16.70
C THR A 57 -9.77 1.51 -16.75
N LYS A 58 -10.85 1.69 -15.99
CA LYS A 58 -11.56 2.97 -15.83
C LYS A 58 -11.30 3.54 -14.43
N PRO A 59 -11.17 4.87 -14.30
CA PRO A 59 -11.06 5.50 -12.98
C PRO A 59 -12.37 5.41 -12.20
N GLY A 60 -12.31 5.75 -10.91
CA GLY A 60 -13.47 5.79 -10.02
C GLY A 60 -13.82 4.44 -9.40
N ILE A 61 -12.78 3.72 -8.96
CA ILE A 61 -12.90 2.43 -8.29
C ILE A 61 -13.55 2.61 -6.92
N SER A 62 -14.56 1.80 -6.64
CA SER A 62 -15.22 1.68 -5.34
C SER A 62 -15.24 0.22 -4.88
N ALA A 63 -15.73 -0.03 -3.66
CA ALA A 63 -15.85 -1.39 -3.13
C ALA A 63 -16.88 -2.24 -3.91
N GLU A 64 -17.76 -1.61 -4.69
CA GLU A 64 -18.82 -2.21 -5.49
C GLU A 64 -18.52 -2.17 -6.99
N ARG A 65 -17.54 -1.35 -7.41
CA ARG A 65 -17.20 -1.12 -8.82
C ARG A 65 -15.71 -1.27 -9.06
N PHE A 66 -15.35 -2.43 -9.59
CA PHE A 66 -13.99 -2.79 -10.03
C PHE A 66 -14.08 -3.96 -11.02
N ALA A 67 -13.05 -4.14 -11.85
CA ALA A 67 -12.97 -5.25 -12.79
C ALA A 67 -12.30 -6.50 -12.16
N LEU A 68 -11.28 -6.28 -11.33
CA LEU A 68 -10.49 -7.32 -10.70
C LEU A 68 -10.25 -6.99 -9.23
N ALA A 69 -10.29 -8.01 -8.36
CA ALA A 69 -9.83 -7.91 -6.99
C ALA A 69 -8.78 -8.99 -6.72
N GLN A 70 -7.64 -8.60 -6.15
CA GLN A 70 -6.52 -9.50 -5.87
C GLN A 70 -6.13 -9.43 -4.40
N LYS A 71 -6.14 -10.57 -3.71
CA LYS A 71 -5.62 -10.68 -2.34
C LYS A 71 -4.08 -10.69 -2.35
N PRO A 72 -3.42 -10.17 -1.30
CA PRO A 72 -1.97 -10.28 -1.18
C PRO A 72 -1.56 -11.76 -1.11
N LEU A 73 -0.60 -12.13 -1.94
CA LEU A 73 0.03 -13.46 -1.89
C LEU A 73 0.97 -13.58 -0.71
N ARG A 74 1.66 -12.48 -0.36
CA ARG A 74 2.58 -12.40 0.78
C ARG A 74 2.23 -11.20 1.63
N GLN A 75 2.18 -11.41 2.94
CA GLN A 75 2.00 -10.35 3.91
C GLN A 75 2.56 -10.77 5.26
N GLY A 76 2.88 -9.80 6.10
CA GLY A 76 3.38 -10.08 7.44
C GLY A 76 3.82 -8.84 8.20
N ALA A 77 4.14 -9.04 9.47
CA ALA A 77 4.73 -7.99 10.28
C ALA A 77 6.14 -7.67 9.78
N ILE A 78 6.45 -6.38 9.68
CA ILE A 78 7.82 -5.96 9.45
C ILE A 78 8.56 -6.09 10.78
N THR A 79 9.72 -6.73 10.72
CA THR A 79 10.55 -7.00 11.89
C THR A 79 11.02 -5.68 12.52
N MET A 80 10.85 -5.57 13.84
CA MET A 80 11.37 -4.48 14.65
C MET A 80 12.54 -4.98 15.48
N THR A 81 13.61 -4.20 15.51
CA THR A 81 14.76 -4.40 16.41
C THR A 81 14.36 -4.14 17.87
N SER A 82 15.26 -4.43 18.82
CA SER A 82 15.09 -4.06 20.22
C SER A 82 14.96 -2.54 20.39
N GLU A 83 15.79 -1.81 19.66
CA GLU A 83 15.95 -0.37 19.69
C GLU A 83 14.72 0.34 19.11
N ASP A 84 14.13 -0.21 18.04
CA ASP A 84 12.87 0.30 17.49
C ASP A 84 11.73 0.29 18.54
N ARG A 85 11.78 -0.64 19.50
CA ARG A 85 10.75 -0.78 20.55
C ARG A 85 10.93 0.20 21.70
N GLU A 86 12.08 0.87 21.81
CA GLU A 86 12.30 1.92 22.80
C GLU A 86 11.51 3.19 22.47
N PHE A 87 11.11 3.36 21.20
CA PHE A 87 10.28 4.48 20.75
C PHE A 87 8.80 4.13 20.90
N ALA A 88 8.20 4.53 22.02
CA ALA A 88 6.79 4.25 22.34
C ALA A 88 5.80 4.66 21.23
N ASP A 89 6.13 5.71 20.47
CA ASP A 89 5.28 6.25 19.40
C ASP A 89 5.56 5.64 18.01
N LEU A 90 6.50 4.70 17.89
CA LEU A 90 6.81 4.08 16.59
C LEU A 90 5.74 3.04 16.24
N PRO A 91 4.96 3.24 15.17
CA PRO A 91 3.89 2.32 14.83
C PRO A 91 4.46 1.00 14.27
N ARG A 92 3.84 -0.12 14.68
CA ARG A 92 4.11 -1.42 14.05
C ARG A 92 3.67 -1.39 12.59
N GLY A 93 4.55 -1.77 11.67
CA GLY A 93 4.26 -1.87 10.25
C GLY A 93 4.06 -3.30 9.78
N PHE A 94 3.23 -3.47 8.76
CA PHE A 94 2.98 -4.74 8.09
C PHE A 94 3.09 -4.56 6.58
N TYR A 95 3.80 -5.48 5.91
CA TYR A 95 3.95 -5.44 4.45
C TYR A 95 2.88 -6.31 3.80
N HIS A 96 2.52 -5.96 2.58
CA HIS A 96 1.60 -6.73 1.74
C HIS A 96 2.06 -6.66 0.28
N HIS A 97 1.96 -7.78 -0.43
CA HIS A 97 2.32 -7.92 -1.84
C HIS A 97 1.22 -8.69 -2.57
N ALA A 98 0.54 -8.02 -3.51
CA ALA A 98 -0.46 -8.62 -4.39
C ALA A 98 0.10 -8.71 -5.82
N GLU A 99 0.17 -9.91 -6.37
CA GLU A 99 0.61 -10.15 -7.74
C GLU A 99 -0.58 -10.06 -8.70
N LEU A 100 -0.53 -9.11 -9.64
CA LEU A 100 -1.46 -9.00 -10.75
C LEU A 100 -0.86 -9.73 -11.96
N LYS A 101 -1.65 -10.60 -12.60
CA LYS A 101 -1.26 -11.35 -13.80
C LYS A 101 -2.34 -11.26 -14.86
N GLY A 102 -1.98 -11.54 -16.11
CA GLY A 102 -2.92 -11.47 -17.24
C GLY A 102 -3.35 -10.04 -17.59
N LEU A 103 -2.55 -9.04 -17.21
CA LEU A 103 -2.77 -7.66 -17.61
C LEU A 103 -2.56 -7.53 -19.12
N GLN A 104 -3.28 -6.58 -19.73
CA GLN A 104 -3.10 -6.26 -21.14
C GLN A 104 -1.89 -5.32 -21.30
N PRO A 105 -1.05 -5.51 -22.33
CA PRO A 105 0.02 -4.58 -22.67
C PRO A 105 -0.53 -3.18 -22.98
N ASP A 106 0.32 -2.16 -22.86
CA ASP A 106 -0.01 -0.76 -23.22
C ASP A 106 -1.31 -0.23 -22.60
N THR A 107 -1.65 -0.72 -21.42
CA THR A 107 -2.94 -0.45 -20.78
C THR A 107 -2.75 0.29 -19.48
N ARG A 108 -3.48 1.40 -19.33
CA ARG A 108 -3.55 2.12 -18.06
C ARG A 108 -4.50 1.38 -17.13
N TYR A 109 -3.98 0.99 -15.98
CA TYR A 109 -4.75 0.40 -14.90
C TYR A 109 -4.82 1.36 -13.72
N TYR A 110 -6.03 1.57 -13.22
CA TYR A 110 -6.30 2.24 -11.97
C TYR A 110 -6.37 1.20 -10.86
N PHE A 111 -5.94 1.54 -9.66
CA PHE A 111 -6.08 0.67 -8.52
C PHE A 111 -6.30 1.41 -7.20
N ARG A 112 -6.98 0.72 -6.28
CA ARG A 112 -7.12 1.11 -4.87
C ARG A 112 -6.79 -0.08 -3.99
N ILE A 113 -6.18 0.18 -2.85
CA ILE A 113 -5.94 -0.82 -1.81
C ILE A 113 -7.13 -0.76 -0.85
N GLN A 114 -7.75 -1.90 -0.59
CA GLN A 114 -8.78 -2.06 0.42
C GLN A 114 -8.28 -2.92 1.56
N VAL A 115 -8.39 -2.42 2.80
CA VAL A 115 -8.10 -3.19 4.01
C VAL A 115 -9.21 -2.97 5.02
N ASP A 116 -9.87 -4.04 5.46
CA ASP A 116 -10.99 -4.02 6.42
C ASP A 116 -12.07 -2.98 6.07
N GLY A 117 -12.37 -2.86 4.77
CA GLY A 117 -13.36 -1.92 4.23
C GLY A 117 -12.82 -0.51 3.94
N GLN A 118 -11.69 -0.11 4.53
CA GLN A 118 -11.04 1.17 4.25
C GLN A 118 -10.32 1.15 2.90
N LEU A 119 -10.52 2.20 2.10
CA LEU A 119 -9.88 2.37 0.79
C LEU A 119 -8.74 3.39 0.85
N SER A 120 -7.64 3.11 0.16
CA SER A 120 -6.61 4.12 -0.15
C SER A 120 -7.15 5.18 -1.11
N GLU A 121 -6.37 6.22 -1.38
CA GLU A 121 -6.54 7.02 -2.60
C GLU A 121 -6.42 6.13 -3.86
N GLU A 122 -6.88 6.66 -4.99
CA GLU A 122 -6.76 5.98 -6.29
C GLU A 122 -5.43 6.32 -6.94
N TYR A 123 -4.76 5.27 -7.41
CA TYR A 123 -3.51 5.35 -8.14
C TYR A 123 -3.70 4.77 -9.54
N TYR A 124 -2.72 4.98 -10.41
CA TYR A 124 -2.67 4.28 -11.69
C TYR A 124 -1.24 3.91 -12.08
N PHE A 125 -1.13 2.92 -12.96
CA PHE A 125 0.10 2.57 -13.65
C PHE A 125 -0.19 2.20 -15.10
N LEU A 126 0.87 2.16 -15.92
CA LEU A 126 0.81 1.75 -17.31
C LEU A 126 1.65 0.48 -17.45
N THR A 127 1.07 -0.58 -18.03
CA THR A 127 1.84 -1.77 -18.40
C THR A 127 2.78 -1.46 -19.56
N ALA A 128 3.91 -2.16 -19.62
CA ALA A 128 4.84 -2.02 -20.72
C ALA A 128 4.19 -2.48 -22.05
N SER A 129 4.80 -2.04 -23.16
CA SER A 129 4.43 -2.52 -24.47
C SER A 129 4.96 -3.92 -24.73
N GLN A 130 4.30 -4.66 -25.62
CA GLN A 130 4.83 -5.90 -26.19
C GLN A 130 5.61 -5.69 -27.48
N VAL A 131 5.51 -4.50 -28.09
CA VAL A 131 6.31 -4.16 -29.26
C VAL A 131 7.54 -3.35 -28.85
N ASP A 132 8.61 -3.50 -29.61
CA ASP A 132 9.82 -2.73 -29.40
C ASP A 132 9.53 -1.24 -29.65
N ARG A 133 9.80 -0.43 -28.63
CA ARG A 133 9.63 1.02 -28.69
C ARG A 133 10.57 1.72 -27.72
N PRO A 134 10.91 3.00 -27.98
CA PRO A 134 11.72 3.77 -27.05
C PRO A 134 11.10 3.80 -25.64
N VAL A 135 11.95 3.60 -24.63
CA VAL A 135 11.62 3.69 -23.21
C VAL A 135 12.55 4.70 -22.54
N ALA A 136 12.01 5.46 -21.60
CA ALA A 136 12.79 6.35 -20.76
C ALA A 136 12.87 5.77 -19.35
N PHE A 137 14.08 5.71 -18.80
CA PHE A 137 14.32 5.28 -17.42
C PHE A 137 14.82 6.46 -16.60
N MET A 138 14.24 6.62 -15.41
CA MET A 138 14.81 7.50 -14.39
C MET A 138 15.66 6.65 -13.45
N TRP A 139 16.93 7.01 -13.32
CA TRP A 139 17.85 6.37 -12.38
C TRP A 139 18.21 7.31 -11.23
N GLY A 140 18.52 6.76 -10.08
CA GLY A 140 18.90 7.54 -8.90
C GLY A 140 19.27 6.64 -7.74
N GLY A 141 20.11 7.17 -6.85
CA GLY A 141 20.56 6.48 -5.65
C GLY A 141 20.53 7.42 -4.44
N ASP A 142 20.61 6.85 -3.25
CA ASP A 142 20.64 7.58 -1.97
C ASP A 142 19.57 8.67 -1.81
N SER A 143 18.32 8.36 -2.19
CA SER A 143 17.16 9.26 -2.07
C SER A 143 16.69 9.54 -0.63
N ARG A 144 17.50 9.19 0.36
CA ARG A 144 17.16 9.29 1.78
C ARG A 144 16.97 10.76 2.16
N MET A 145 15.77 11.09 2.62
CA MET A 145 15.42 12.46 3.02
C MET A 145 16.03 12.85 4.38
N GLY A 146 16.17 11.89 5.29
CA GLY A 146 16.72 12.13 6.63
C GLY A 146 15.87 13.09 7.47
N GLY A 147 14.65 12.67 7.86
CA GLY A 147 13.75 13.53 8.64
C GLY A 147 14.20 13.77 10.09
N ASP A 148 13.64 14.81 10.73
CA ASP A 148 13.95 15.17 12.14
C ASP A 148 13.44 14.16 13.17
N LYS A 149 12.44 13.36 12.80
CA LYS A 149 11.89 12.26 13.59
C LYS A 149 11.87 10.97 12.76
N PRO A 150 12.12 9.80 13.38
CA PRO A 150 11.86 8.52 12.74
C PRO A 150 10.41 8.46 12.28
N ARG A 151 10.17 8.34 10.98
CA ARG A 151 8.80 8.15 10.44
C ARG A 151 8.40 6.68 10.39
N TYR A 152 9.40 5.80 10.30
CA TYR A 152 9.32 4.36 10.22
C TYR A 152 10.74 3.81 10.38
N ALA A 153 10.96 2.77 11.20
CA ALA A 153 12.23 2.06 11.45
C ALA A 153 13.51 2.87 11.11
N GLY A 154 14.08 3.54 12.12
CA GLY A 154 15.26 4.40 11.95
C GLY A 154 15.63 5.11 13.24
N LEU A 155 16.88 5.00 13.65
CA LEU A 155 17.33 5.27 15.02
C LEU A 155 17.37 6.75 15.44
N ARG A 156 17.62 7.70 14.53
CA ARG A 156 17.90 9.10 14.87
C ARG A 156 17.53 10.02 13.71
N PRO A 157 17.28 11.32 13.97
CA PRO A 157 17.36 12.31 12.90
C PRO A 157 18.66 12.09 12.15
N HIS A 158 18.58 11.90 10.83
CA HIS A 158 19.78 11.68 10.02
C HIS A 158 20.50 13.02 9.81
N VAL A 159 21.00 13.62 10.89
CA VAL A 159 21.60 14.97 10.92
C VAL A 159 22.72 15.11 9.90
N ASP A 160 23.54 14.07 9.73
CA ASP A 160 24.61 14.02 8.71
C ASP A 160 24.04 14.01 7.29
N ARG A 161 22.94 13.28 7.06
CA ARG A 161 22.24 13.27 5.77
C ARG A 161 21.58 14.61 5.49
N GLN A 162 20.99 15.25 6.49
CA GLN A 162 20.43 16.59 6.38
C GLN A 162 21.49 17.63 6.07
N ALA A 163 22.66 17.54 6.72
CA ALA A 163 23.82 18.37 6.41
C ALA A 163 24.29 18.18 4.96
N MET A 164 24.36 16.93 4.49
CA MET A 164 24.69 16.63 3.10
C MET A 164 23.64 17.16 2.11
N ASN A 165 22.34 16.95 2.38
CA ASN A 165 21.24 17.47 1.54
C ASN A 165 21.26 19.00 1.42
N ARG A 166 21.62 19.71 2.49
CA ARG A 166 21.79 21.18 2.46
C ARG A 166 22.94 21.63 1.56
N ARG A 167 24.00 20.83 1.43
CA ARG A 167 25.17 21.13 0.57
C ARG A 167 24.94 20.86 -0.93
N ILE A 168 23.95 20.01 -1.27
CA ILE A 168 23.61 19.66 -2.66
C ILE A 168 22.71 20.71 -3.32
N ARG A 169 22.10 21.61 -2.54
CA ARG A 169 21.37 22.78 -3.06
C ARG A 169 22.37 23.85 -3.52
N ALA A 170 22.95 23.67 -4.70
CA ALA A 170 23.64 24.71 -5.47
C ALA A 170 22.68 25.28 -6.53
#